data_AF-A0A164IWD2-F1
#
_entry.id   AF-A0A164IWD2-F1
#
_cell.length_a   1.000
_cell.length_b   1.000
_cell.length_c   1.000
_cell.angle_alpha   90.00
_cell.angle_beta   90.00
_cell.angle_gamma   90.00
#
_symmetry.space_group_name_H-M   'P 1'
#
loop_
_entity.id
_entity.type
_entity.pdbx_description
1 polymer ?
#
loop_
_entity_poly.entity_id
_entity_poly.type
_entity_poly.pdbx_seq_one_letter_code
_entity_poly.pdbx_strand_id
1 'polypeptide(L)'
;MELPTDAGTLEFSQYSYIILPLNNQHSHVDCLLTADGKDYLLHLVFPNYPSHEGCTINLSYDLKCVIRNEKGFEETILQGFNSVEELIDKLGNLIKDHHKRNLLCSNTEKPSVATNYSKVLAEIDAIGWEKLSSVNHDFTELKLKMYDSLNHQHILNVKFNNNVPEFFTEYPRNVNIEWQEDTSTLSEMYSLFCQEAEQYQDFWKAMEELDAGCWVLEPENPSRRDT
;
A
#
# COMPACT_ATOMS: atom_id res chain seq x y z
N MET A 1 -12.97 -25.13 -58.78
CA MET A 1 -12.03 -25.63 -57.76
C MET A 1 -11.85 -24.47 -56.82
N GLU A 2 -12.76 -24.39 -55.86
CA GLU A 2 -12.91 -23.27 -54.92
C GLU A 2 -11.89 -23.45 -53.78
N LEU A 3 -11.21 -22.36 -53.45
CA LEU A 3 -10.35 -22.24 -52.27
C LEU A 3 -11.25 -21.99 -51.06
N PRO A 4 -11.11 -22.72 -49.95
CA PRO A 4 -11.87 -22.43 -48.75
C PRO A 4 -11.32 -21.17 -48.09
N THR A 5 -12.16 -20.13 -48.07
CA THR A 5 -12.22 -19.12 -47.02
C THR A 5 -12.47 -19.82 -45.69
N ASP A 6 -11.45 -19.91 -44.84
CA ASP A 6 -11.66 -20.23 -43.43
C ASP A 6 -11.59 -18.94 -42.62
N ALA A 7 -12.76 -18.54 -42.14
CA ALA A 7 -12.95 -17.43 -41.23
C ALA A 7 -12.55 -17.91 -39.83
N GLY A 8 -11.25 -17.82 -39.53
CA GLY A 8 -10.74 -17.95 -38.17
C GLY A 8 -11.24 -16.79 -37.33
N THR A 9 -12.36 -16.99 -36.64
CA THR A 9 -12.85 -16.08 -35.61
C THR A 9 -11.82 -16.10 -34.50
N LEU A 10 -11.00 -15.03 -34.41
CA LEU A 10 -10.13 -14.80 -33.26
C LEU A 10 -11.06 -14.69 -32.04
N GLU A 11 -11.05 -15.69 -31.16
CA GLU A 11 -11.61 -15.52 -29.82
C GLU A 11 -10.84 -14.37 -29.16
N PHE A 12 -11.43 -13.18 -29.12
CA PHE A 12 -10.89 -12.08 -28.33
C PHE A 12 -10.91 -12.54 -26.87
N SER A 13 -9.73 -12.70 -26.27
CA SER A 13 -9.61 -12.79 -24.82
C SER A 13 -10.37 -11.62 -24.20
N GLN A 14 -11.41 -11.92 -23.41
CA GLN A 14 -12.35 -10.93 -22.85
C GLN A 14 -11.75 -10.08 -21.72
N TYR A 15 -10.46 -10.26 -21.45
CA TYR A 15 -9.61 -9.44 -20.61
C TYR A 15 -8.23 -9.36 -21.27
N SER A 16 -7.50 -8.30 -20.99
CA SER A 16 -6.12 -8.09 -21.44
C SER A 16 -5.22 -7.90 -20.24
N TYR A 17 -3.95 -8.28 -20.33
CA TYR A 17 -3.01 -8.03 -19.25
C TYR A 17 -1.66 -7.53 -19.77
N ILE A 18 -0.95 -6.80 -18.91
CA ILE A 18 0.40 -6.32 -19.13
C ILE A 18 1.25 -6.80 -17.96
N ILE A 19 2.35 -7.49 -18.26
CA ILE A 19 3.31 -7.96 -17.27
C ILE A 19 4.56 -7.07 -17.33
N LEU A 20 4.95 -6.52 -16.18
CA LEU A 20 6.08 -5.61 -16.02
C LEU A 20 7.08 -6.24 -15.03
N PRO A 21 8.21 -6.80 -15.50
CA PRO A 21 9.27 -7.24 -14.60
C PRO A 21 9.91 -6.01 -13.93
N LEU A 22 9.95 -5.99 -12.61
CA LEU A 22 10.49 -4.87 -11.82
C LEU A 22 11.98 -5.01 -11.53
N ASN A 23 12.56 -6.16 -11.83
CA ASN A 23 13.99 -6.39 -11.70
C ASN A 23 14.53 -7.33 -12.79
N ASN A 24 15.85 -7.28 -12.98
CA ASN A 24 16.55 -8.09 -13.98
C ASN A 24 16.56 -9.60 -13.63
N GLN A 25 16.21 -9.95 -12.39
CA GLN A 25 16.16 -11.33 -11.91
C GLN A 25 14.77 -11.97 -12.13
N HIS A 26 13.79 -11.21 -12.62
CA HIS A 26 12.39 -11.61 -12.78
C HIS A 26 11.72 -12.14 -11.49
N SER A 27 12.28 -11.84 -10.33
CA SER A 27 11.74 -12.24 -9.03
C SER A 27 10.66 -11.30 -8.51
N HIS A 28 10.52 -10.10 -9.09
CA HIS A 28 9.42 -9.18 -8.80
C HIS A 28 8.74 -8.78 -10.11
N VAL A 29 7.43 -8.93 -10.16
CA VAL A 29 6.64 -8.71 -11.38
C VAL A 29 5.35 -8.01 -11.01
N ASP A 30 5.09 -6.86 -11.62
CA ASP A 30 3.77 -6.24 -11.60
C ASP A 30 2.96 -6.72 -12.80
N CYS A 31 1.67 -6.98 -12.59
CA CYS A 31 0.73 -7.30 -13.63
C CYS A 31 -0.47 -6.37 -13.54
N LEU A 32 -0.77 -5.70 -14.66
CA LEU A 32 -2.00 -4.93 -14.84
C LEU A 32 -2.98 -5.80 -15.64
N LEU A 33 -4.06 -6.23 -15.01
CA LEU A 33 -5.12 -7.02 -15.63
C LEU A 33 -6.34 -6.12 -15.87
N THR A 34 -6.75 -5.98 -17.13
CA THR A 34 -7.90 -5.18 -17.54
C THR A 34 -9.03 -6.12 -17.97
N ALA A 35 -10.17 -6.05 -17.29
CA ALA A 35 -11.38 -6.82 -17.62
C ALA A 35 -12.60 -5.90 -17.63
N ASP A 36 -13.42 -5.98 -18.69
CA ASP A 36 -14.61 -5.12 -18.90
C ASP A 36 -14.33 -3.60 -18.76
N GLY A 37 -13.12 -3.17 -19.15
CA GLY A 37 -12.70 -1.76 -19.07
C GLY A 37 -12.31 -1.29 -17.67
N LYS A 38 -12.21 -2.20 -16.68
CA LYS A 38 -11.68 -1.92 -15.35
C LYS A 38 -10.31 -2.58 -15.17
N ASP A 39 -9.40 -1.83 -14.56
CA ASP A 39 -8.02 -2.26 -14.30
C ASP A 39 -7.87 -2.82 -12.88
N TYR A 40 -7.09 -3.89 -12.78
CA TYR A 40 -6.73 -4.59 -11.54
C TYR A 40 -5.23 -4.77 -11.49
N LEU A 41 -4.62 -4.31 -10.39
CA LEU A 41 -3.18 -4.47 -10.18
C LEU A 41 -2.88 -5.71 -9.34
N LEU A 42 -1.81 -6.40 -9.72
CA LEU A 42 -1.25 -7.56 -9.03
C LEU A 42 0.26 -7.40 -8.95
N HIS A 43 0.83 -7.72 -7.79
CA HIS A 43 2.27 -7.78 -7.57
C HIS A 43 2.66 -9.21 -7.17
N LEU A 44 3.55 -9.81 -7.95
CA LEU A 44 4.02 -11.18 -7.79
C LEU A 44 5.48 -11.16 -7.38
N VAL A 45 5.81 -11.91 -6.32
CA VAL A 45 7.19 -12.11 -5.87
C VAL A 45 7.54 -13.59 -5.94
N PHE A 46 8.57 -13.91 -6.72
CA PHE A 46 9.10 -15.26 -6.92
C PHE A 46 10.46 -15.38 -6.20
N PRO A 47 10.50 -15.79 -4.92
CA PRO A 47 11.75 -15.87 -4.18
C PRO A 47 12.73 -16.89 -4.76
N ASN A 48 12.23 -17.90 -5.48
CA ASN A 48 13.00 -19.02 -6.01
C ASN A 48 12.95 -19.11 -7.55
N TYR A 49 12.78 -17.97 -8.26
CA TYR A 49 12.67 -17.95 -9.73
C TYR A 49 13.80 -18.77 -10.40
N PRO A 50 13.50 -19.62 -11.41
CA PRO A 50 12.25 -19.76 -12.16
C PRO A 50 11.18 -20.65 -11.51
N SER A 51 11.41 -21.18 -10.29
CA SER A 51 10.36 -21.88 -9.56
C SER A 51 9.32 -20.88 -9.04
N HIS A 52 8.04 -21.24 -9.14
CA HIS A 52 6.94 -20.50 -8.54
C HIS A 52 6.64 -20.94 -7.10
N GLU A 53 7.44 -21.87 -6.55
CA GLU A 53 7.30 -22.34 -5.18
C GLU A 53 7.62 -21.23 -4.17
N GLY A 54 6.68 -21.00 -3.25
CA GLY A 54 6.75 -19.91 -2.29
C GLY A 54 6.44 -18.52 -2.87
N CYS A 55 5.83 -18.45 -4.07
CA CYS A 55 5.40 -17.18 -4.64
C CYS A 55 4.45 -16.45 -3.69
N THR A 56 4.69 -15.16 -3.45
CA THR A 56 3.73 -14.29 -2.78
C THR A 56 2.97 -13.46 -3.80
N ILE A 57 1.66 -13.34 -3.61
CA ILE A 57 0.74 -12.66 -4.51
C ILE A 57 0.06 -11.57 -3.72
N ASN A 58 0.33 -10.32 -4.08
CA ASN A 58 -0.33 -9.15 -3.53
C ASN A 58 -1.30 -8.60 -4.56
N LEU A 59 -2.56 -8.48 -4.17
CA LEU A 59 -3.65 -8.08 -5.06
C LEU A 59 -4.16 -6.70 -4.65
N SER A 60 -4.54 -5.90 -5.65
CA SER A 60 -5.29 -4.66 -5.41
C SER A 60 -6.55 -4.91 -4.59
N TYR A 61 -6.98 -3.91 -3.81
CA TYR A 61 -8.14 -4.01 -2.92
C TYR A 61 -9.41 -4.48 -3.66
N ASP A 62 -9.67 -3.89 -4.83
CA ASP A 62 -10.81 -4.25 -5.66
C ASP A 62 -10.81 -5.73 -6.06
N LEU A 63 -9.62 -6.27 -6.37
CA LEU A 63 -9.47 -7.68 -6.71
C LEU A 63 -9.60 -8.58 -5.47
N LYS A 64 -9.07 -8.15 -4.31
CA LYS A 64 -9.29 -8.82 -3.02
C LYS A 64 -10.80 -8.92 -2.71
N CYS A 65 -11.59 -7.88 -2.97
CA CYS A 65 -13.05 -7.90 -2.80
C CYS A 65 -13.74 -8.90 -3.74
N VAL A 66 -13.37 -8.92 -5.02
CA VAL A 66 -13.89 -9.88 -6.01
C VAL A 66 -13.64 -11.32 -5.52
N ILE A 67 -12.43 -11.59 -5.06
CA ILE A 67 -11.97 -12.91 -4.61
C ILE A 67 -12.62 -13.34 -3.30
N ARG A 68 -12.83 -12.42 -2.36
CA ARG A 68 -13.44 -12.76 -1.05
C ARG A 68 -14.85 -13.33 -1.20
N ASN A 69 -15.53 -12.95 -2.28
CA ASN A 69 -16.86 -13.45 -2.61
C ASN A 69 -16.82 -14.85 -3.27
N GLU A 70 -15.64 -15.35 -3.63
CA GLU A 70 -15.40 -16.67 -4.23
C GLU A 70 -14.86 -17.67 -3.20
N LYS A 71 -15.60 -18.76 -2.97
CA LYS A 71 -15.14 -19.84 -2.09
C LYS A 71 -14.05 -20.66 -2.77
N GLY A 72 -12.95 -20.90 -2.05
CA GLY A 72 -11.88 -21.81 -2.49
C GLY A 72 -10.82 -21.18 -3.40
N PHE A 73 -10.86 -19.87 -3.63
CA PHE A 73 -9.82 -19.20 -4.42
C PHE A 73 -8.45 -19.26 -3.73
N GLU A 74 -8.38 -18.91 -2.45
CA GLU A 74 -7.13 -18.96 -1.69
C GLU A 74 -6.55 -20.38 -1.68
N GLU A 75 -7.40 -21.39 -1.48
CA GLU A 75 -7.00 -22.81 -1.52
C GLU A 75 -6.47 -23.22 -2.90
N THR A 76 -7.07 -22.72 -3.97
CA THR A 76 -6.67 -23.01 -5.36
C THR A 76 -5.36 -22.33 -5.76
N ILE A 77 -5.10 -21.12 -5.23
CA ILE A 77 -3.80 -20.46 -5.39
C ILE A 77 -2.71 -21.14 -4.56
N LEU A 78 -3.02 -21.55 -3.33
CA LEU A 78 -2.08 -22.23 -2.44
C LEU A 78 -1.65 -23.61 -2.96
N GLN A 79 -2.46 -24.24 -3.82
CA GLN A 79 -2.07 -25.49 -4.50
C GLN A 79 -0.99 -25.32 -5.57
N GLY A 80 -0.52 -24.09 -5.80
CA GLY A 80 0.52 -23.78 -6.78
C GLY A 80 -0.04 -23.62 -8.20
N PHE A 81 0.61 -22.76 -8.98
CA PHE A 81 0.31 -22.54 -10.39
C PHE A 81 1.56 -22.84 -11.22
N ASN A 82 1.38 -23.40 -12.42
CA ASN A 82 2.51 -23.83 -13.25
C ASN A 82 3.08 -22.67 -14.07
N SER A 83 2.29 -21.63 -14.35
CA SER A 83 2.75 -20.41 -15.01
C SER A 83 2.01 -19.16 -14.54
N VAL A 84 2.63 -18.00 -14.73
CA VAL A 84 2.00 -16.71 -14.45
C VAL A 84 0.77 -16.50 -15.33
N GLU A 85 0.77 -17.00 -16.58
CA GLU A 85 -0.42 -16.94 -17.43
C GLU A 85 -1.57 -17.78 -16.84
N GLU A 86 -1.30 -18.96 -16.28
CA GLU A 86 -2.33 -19.79 -15.64
C GLU A 86 -3.00 -19.06 -14.47
N LEU A 87 -2.21 -18.33 -13.67
CA LEU A 87 -2.71 -17.51 -12.58
C LEU A 87 -3.58 -16.35 -13.11
N ILE A 88 -3.10 -15.65 -14.12
CA ILE A 88 -3.81 -14.52 -14.73
C ILE A 88 -5.12 -14.99 -15.36
N ASP A 89 -5.13 -16.13 -16.04
CA ASP A 89 -6.33 -16.69 -16.67
C ASP A 89 -7.39 -17.07 -15.62
N LYS A 90 -6.96 -17.67 -14.49
CA LYS A 90 -7.85 -17.95 -13.35
C LYS A 90 -8.45 -16.66 -12.81
N LEU A 91 -7.63 -15.63 -12.59
CA LEU A 91 -8.06 -14.34 -12.08
C LEU A 91 -9.00 -13.61 -13.04
N GLY A 92 -8.69 -13.58 -14.33
CA GLY A 92 -9.52 -13.00 -15.38
C GLY A 92 -10.90 -13.65 -15.45
N ASN A 93 -10.96 -14.98 -15.34
CA ASN A 93 -12.23 -15.71 -15.32
C ASN A 93 -13.07 -15.41 -14.06
N LEU A 94 -12.44 -15.26 -12.90
CA LEU A 94 -13.14 -14.93 -11.65
C LEU A 94 -13.71 -13.52 -11.66
N ILE A 95 -12.93 -12.54 -12.13
CA ILE A 95 -13.39 -11.16 -12.31
C ILE A 95 -14.61 -11.13 -13.24
N LYS A 96 -14.53 -11.85 -14.35
CA LYS A 96 -15.62 -11.98 -15.32
C LYS A 96 -16.88 -12.58 -14.71
N ASP A 97 -16.76 -13.69 -13.99
CA ASP A 97 -17.93 -14.33 -13.39
C ASP A 97 -18.54 -13.46 -12.28
N HIS A 98 -17.70 -12.74 -11.53
CA HIS A 98 -18.14 -11.76 -10.56
C HIS A 98 -18.88 -10.58 -11.22
N HIS A 99 -18.37 -10.02 -12.33
CA HIS A 99 -19.06 -8.97 -13.08
C HIS A 99 -20.40 -9.44 -13.62
N LYS A 100 -20.47 -10.64 -14.21
CA LYS A 100 -21.73 -11.24 -14.68
C LYS A 100 -22.74 -11.40 -13.55
N ARG A 101 -22.31 -11.84 -12.37
CA ARG A 101 -23.18 -12.00 -11.20
C ARG A 101 -23.64 -10.65 -10.63
N ASN A 102 -22.76 -9.66 -10.56
CA ASN A 102 -23.13 -8.31 -10.13
C ASN A 102 -24.06 -7.58 -11.11
N LEU A 103 -23.89 -7.80 -12.42
CA LEU A 103 -24.81 -7.28 -13.45
C LEU A 103 -26.23 -7.87 -13.34
N LEU A 104 -26.36 -9.11 -12.85
CA LEU A 104 -27.65 -9.78 -12.65
C LEU A 104 -28.29 -9.48 -11.29
N CYS A 105 -27.48 -9.12 -10.29
CA CYS A 105 -27.90 -8.80 -8.94
C CYS A 105 -27.49 -7.36 -8.61
N SER A 106 -28.26 -6.36 -9.04
CA SER A 106 -28.10 -4.97 -8.62
C SER A 106 -28.54 -4.80 -7.15
N ASN A 107 -27.81 -5.39 -6.21
CA ASN A 107 -28.01 -5.14 -4.79
C ASN A 107 -26.73 -4.57 -4.21
N THR A 108 -26.85 -3.28 -3.92
CA THR A 108 -26.04 -2.42 -3.06
C THR A 108 -25.36 -3.16 -1.91
N GLU A 109 -24.17 -3.72 -2.16
CA GLU A 109 -23.21 -3.89 -1.08
C GLU A 109 -22.50 -2.54 -0.92
N LYS A 110 -22.91 -1.80 0.11
CA LYS A 110 -22.16 -0.62 0.56
C LYS A 110 -20.71 -1.07 0.76
N PRO A 111 -19.72 -0.44 0.09
CA PRO A 111 -18.32 -0.75 0.32
C PRO A 111 -18.06 -0.60 1.82
N SER A 112 -17.60 -1.67 2.46
CA SER A 112 -17.16 -1.64 3.84
C SER A 112 -16.02 -0.64 3.92
N VAL A 113 -16.32 0.57 4.42
CA VAL A 113 -15.37 1.67 4.69
C VAL A 113 -14.15 1.57 3.80
N ALA A 114 -14.35 1.72 2.49
CA ALA A 114 -13.22 2.01 1.62
C ALA A 114 -12.65 3.31 2.20
N THR A 115 -11.54 3.20 2.93
CA THR A 115 -10.70 4.32 3.32
C THR A 115 -10.73 5.24 2.12
N ASN A 116 -11.30 6.43 2.30
CA ASN A 116 -11.63 7.29 1.17
C ASN A 116 -10.29 7.82 0.66
N TYR A 117 -9.57 7.01 -0.12
CA TYR A 117 -8.16 7.21 -0.43
C TYR A 117 -7.98 8.50 -1.21
N SER A 118 -9.01 8.93 -1.95
CA SER A 118 -9.07 10.27 -2.54
C SER A 118 -8.95 11.39 -1.50
N LYS A 119 -9.56 11.25 -0.31
CA LYS A 119 -9.37 12.19 0.80
C LYS A 119 -7.94 12.13 1.32
N VAL A 120 -7.38 10.95 1.54
CA VAL A 120 -6.00 10.81 2.02
C VAL A 120 -4.99 11.40 1.02
N LEU A 121 -5.20 11.17 -0.28
CA LEU A 121 -4.37 11.75 -1.34
C LEU A 121 -4.51 13.28 -1.41
N ALA A 122 -5.72 13.82 -1.25
CA ALA A 122 -5.95 15.26 -1.18
C ALA A 122 -5.27 15.90 0.04
N GLU A 123 -5.26 15.20 1.18
CA GLU A 123 -4.53 15.63 2.38
C GLU A 123 -3.01 15.60 2.17
N ILE A 124 -2.47 14.56 1.53
CA ILE A 124 -1.04 14.51 1.16
C ILE A 124 -0.70 15.67 0.22
N ASP A 125 -1.56 15.96 -0.75
CA ASP A 125 -1.39 17.09 -1.67
C ASP A 125 -1.38 18.43 -0.92
N ALA A 126 -2.26 18.60 0.06
CA ALA A 126 -2.30 19.80 0.92
C ALA A 126 -1.06 19.95 1.80
N ILE A 127 -0.50 18.84 2.29
CA ILE A 127 0.74 18.83 3.08
C ILE A 127 1.98 19.08 2.21
N GLY A 128 1.97 18.55 0.98
CA GLY A 128 3.09 18.56 0.05
C GLY A 128 3.71 17.17 -0.12
N TRP A 129 3.80 16.72 -1.38
CA TRP A 129 4.36 15.41 -1.74
C TRP A 129 5.83 15.24 -1.36
N GLU A 130 6.59 16.33 -1.25
CA GLU A 130 7.98 16.32 -0.81
C GLU A 130 8.14 15.93 0.67
N LYS A 131 7.06 16.05 1.45
CA LYS A 131 7.00 15.59 2.84
C LYS A 131 6.67 14.11 2.94
N LEU A 132 6.20 13.46 1.88
CA LEU A 132 5.95 12.03 1.89
C LEU A 132 7.28 11.27 1.79
N SER A 133 7.61 10.53 2.85
CA SER A 133 8.83 9.71 2.90
C SER A 133 8.62 8.32 2.31
N SER A 134 7.50 7.67 2.64
CA SER A 134 7.12 6.38 2.06
C SER A 134 5.65 6.06 2.34
N VAL A 135 5.12 5.11 1.56
CA VAL A 135 3.79 4.50 1.76
C VAL A 135 3.96 2.99 1.59
N ASN A 136 3.20 2.19 2.33
CA ASN A 136 3.20 0.75 2.15
C ASN A 136 2.35 0.31 0.94
N HIS A 137 2.53 -0.94 0.49
CA HIS A 137 1.89 -1.47 -0.71
C HIS A 137 0.36 -1.50 -0.66
N ASP A 138 -0.21 -1.62 0.54
CA ASP A 138 -1.67 -1.68 0.76
C ASP A 138 -2.27 -0.30 1.13
N PHE A 139 -1.47 0.78 1.13
CA PHE A 139 -1.87 2.15 1.49
C PHE A 139 -2.52 2.28 2.89
N THR A 140 -2.19 1.35 3.79
CA THR A 140 -2.65 1.36 5.19
C THR A 140 -1.67 2.07 6.12
N GLU A 141 -0.43 2.30 5.68
CA GLU A 141 0.59 3.00 6.45
C GLU A 141 1.33 4.01 5.57
N LEU A 142 1.46 5.25 6.05
CA LEU A 142 2.26 6.29 5.43
C LEU A 142 3.27 6.89 6.41
N LYS A 143 4.38 7.39 5.88
CA LYS A 143 5.41 8.09 6.66
C LYS A 143 5.60 9.49 6.07
N LEU A 144 5.39 10.50 6.90
CA LEU A 144 5.68 11.90 6.58
C LEU A 144 6.97 12.32 7.27
N LYS A 145 7.81 13.07 6.57
CA LYS A 145 9.05 13.64 7.10
C LYS A 145 8.93 15.15 7.27
N MET A 146 9.64 15.67 8.25
CA MET A 146 9.88 17.10 8.42
C MET A 146 11.33 17.33 8.86
N TYR A 147 11.80 18.57 8.72
CA TYR A 147 13.11 19.00 9.23
C TYR A 147 12.87 20.15 10.20
N ASP A 148 13.44 20.04 11.39
CA ASP A 148 13.37 21.10 12.41
C ASP A 148 14.31 22.28 12.08
N SER A 149 14.27 23.30 12.93
CA SER A 149 15.12 24.49 12.82
C SER A 149 16.64 24.21 12.86
N LEU A 150 17.07 23.08 13.39
CA LEU A 150 18.47 22.61 13.38
C LEU A 150 18.77 21.63 12.24
N ASN A 151 17.82 21.46 11.31
CA ASN A 151 17.91 20.59 10.14
C ASN A 151 18.00 19.09 10.48
N HIS A 152 17.47 18.68 11.63
CA HIS A 152 17.30 17.28 11.97
C HIS A 152 16.01 16.74 11.37
N GLN A 153 16.08 15.54 10.80
CA GLN A 153 14.91 14.88 10.23
C GLN A 153 14.07 14.21 11.31
N HIS A 154 12.76 14.39 11.24
CA HIS A 154 11.78 13.70 12.08
C HIS A 154 10.75 12.98 11.21
N ILE A 155 10.29 11.81 11.67
CA ILE A 155 9.29 11.00 10.97
C ILE A 155 7.99 10.90 11.78
N LEU A 156 6.88 11.23 11.13
CA LEU A 156 5.52 10.93 11.57
C LEU A 156 5.03 9.68 10.82
N ASN A 157 4.79 8.59 11.55
CA ASN A 157 4.22 7.37 11.00
C ASN A 157 2.71 7.34 11.27
N VAL A 158 1.93 7.18 10.22
CA VAL A 158 0.46 7.21 10.26
C VAL A 158 -0.06 5.87 9.79
N LYS A 159 -0.88 5.21 10.62
CA LYS A 159 -1.54 3.95 10.29
C LYS A 159 -3.04 4.15 10.18
N PHE A 160 -3.61 3.84 9.03
CA PHE A 160 -5.05 3.87 8.79
C PHE A 160 -5.67 2.54 9.22
N ASN A 161 -6.14 2.47 10.47
CA ASN A 161 -6.94 1.35 10.95
C ASN A 161 -8.42 1.57 10.58
N ASN A 162 -9.23 0.51 10.61
CA ASN A 162 -10.64 0.54 10.16
C ASN A 162 -11.56 1.54 10.91
N ASN A 163 -11.10 2.11 12.03
CA ASN A 163 -11.90 3.03 12.86
C ASN A 163 -11.23 4.41 12.95
N VAL A 164 -10.00 4.49 13.46
CA VAL A 164 -9.30 5.75 13.76
C VAL A 164 -7.83 5.63 13.31
N PRO A 165 -7.26 6.64 12.63
CA PRO A 165 -5.84 6.63 12.31
C PRO A 165 -4.98 6.73 13.57
N GLU A 166 -3.92 5.92 13.62
CA GLU A 166 -2.93 5.94 14.69
C GLU A 166 -1.69 6.71 14.24
N PHE A 167 -1.17 7.57 15.13
CA PHE A 167 -0.02 8.41 14.87
C PHE A 167 1.13 8.03 15.81
N PHE A 168 2.31 7.84 15.24
CA PHE A 168 3.52 7.49 15.98
C PHE A 168 4.64 8.45 15.62
N THR A 169 5.32 8.96 16.63
CA THR A 169 6.46 9.87 16.50
C THR A 169 7.67 9.34 17.26
N GLU A 170 8.85 9.85 16.92
CA GLU A 170 10.13 9.51 17.57
C GLU A 170 10.45 10.47 18.73
N TYR A 171 9.43 11.08 19.34
CA TYR A 171 9.63 12.10 20.37
C TYR A 171 9.79 11.51 21.77
N PRO A 172 10.53 12.20 22.67
CA PRO A 172 10.76 11.77 24.05
C PRO A 172 9.49 11.48 24.86
N ARG A 173 8.38 12.16 24.52
CA ARG A 173 7.06 11.85 25.06
C ARG A 173 6.09 11.53 23.93
N ASN A 174 5.09 10.71 24.26
CA ASN A 174 3.98 10.47 23.37
C ASN A 174 3.21 11.79 23.16
N VAL A 175 3.13 12.23 21.91
CA VAL A 175 2.23 13.31 21.51
C VAL A 175 0.83 12.73 21.49
N ASN A 176 -0.06 13.29 22.30
CA ASN A 176 -1.45 12.85 22.33
C ASN A 176 -2.20 13.56 21.21
N ILE A 177 -2.23 12.93 20.04
CA ILE A 177 -2.93 13.43 18.86
C ILE A 177 -4.37 12.93 18.93
N GLU A 178 -5.30 13.79 19.35
CA GLU A 178 -6.72 13.45 19.39
C GLU A 178 -7.33 13.56 17.99
N TRP A 179 -7.71 12.42 17.42
CA TRP A 179 -8.45 12.36 16.16
C TRP A 179 -9.95 12.47 16.40
N GLN A 180 -10.59 13.44 15.76
CA GLN A 180 -12.04 13.55 15.71
C GLN A 180 -12.53 13.22 14.30
N GLU A 181 -13.38 12.19 14.19
CA GLU A 181 -14.01 11.81 12.93
C GLU A 181 -14.75 13.03 12.32
N ASP A 182 -14.61 13.20 11.00
CA ASP A 182 -15.19 14.28 10.17
C ASP A 182 -14.69 15.72 10.38
N THR A 183 -13.99 16.04 11.48
CA THR A 183 -13.45 17.39 11.73
C THR A 183 -11.94 17.47 11.64
N SER A 184 -11.23 16.40 11.99
CA SER A 184 -9.76 16.36 11.95
C SER A 184 -9.23 16.06 10.56
N THR A 185 -8.19 16.79 10.18
CA THR A 185 -7.46 16.59 8.92
C THR A 185 -6.05 16.05 9.20
N LEU A 186 -5.49 15.30 8.25
CA LEU A 186 -4.10 14.83 8.35
C LEU A 186 -3.13 16.01 8.31
N SER A 187 -3.46 17.08 7.58
CA SER A 187 -2.69 18.31 7.52
C SER A 187 -2.57 19.02 8.89
N GLU A 188 -3.65 19.06 9.67
CA GLU A 188 -3.61 19.59 11.03
C GLU A 188 -2.70 18.75 11.94
N MET A 189 -2.78 17.43 11.84
CA MET A 189 -1.95 16.53 12.65
C MET A 189 -0.47 16.64 12.27
N TYR A 190 -0.16 16.80 10.98
CA TYR A 190 1.18 17.08 10.52
C TYR A 190 1.70 18.42 11.04
N SER A 191 0.85 19.45 11.09
CA SER A 191 1.22 20.77 11.63
C SER A 191 1.51 20.70 13.13
N LEU A 192 0.68 19.99 13.90
CA LEU A 192 0.91 19.75 15.33
C LEU A 192 2.23 19.00 15.56
N PHE A 193 2.48 17.94 14.78
CA PHE A 193 3.74 17.20 14.78
C PHE A 193 4.95 18.13 14.58
N CYS A 194 4.90 19.02 13.57
CA CYS A 194 5.98 19.98 13.32
C CYS A 194 6.19 20.96 14.48
N GLN A 195 5.11 21.44 15.11
CA GLN A 195 5.19 22.37 16.24
C GLN A 195 5.76 21.71 17.50
N GLU A 196 5.40 20.46 17.77
CA GLU A 196 5.93 19.68 18.89
C GLU A 196 7.44 19.45 18.73
N ALA A 197 7.94 19.22 17.51
CA ALA A 197 9.38 19.09 17.24
C ALA A 197 10.19 20.30 17.77
N GLU A 198 9.66 21.51 17.60
CA GLU A 198 10.33 22.74 18.00
C GLU A 198 10.36 22.91 19.53
N GLN A 199 9.44 22.29 20.26
CA GLN A 199 9.43 22.32 21.73
C GLN A 199 10.52 21.44 22.36
N TYR A 200 11.02 20.44 21.63
CA TYR A 200 12.08 19.54 22.10
C TYR A 200 13.50 20.02 21.78
N GLN A 201 13.67 21.16 21.12
CA GLN A 201 14.99 21.64 20.69
C GLN A 201 15.97 21.83 21.86
N ASP A 202 15.53 22.47 22.94
CA ASP A 202 16.38 22.67 24.13
C ASP A 202 16.77 21.33 24.78
N PHE A 203 15.86 20.35 24.77
CA PHE A 203 16.14 19.01 25.28
C PHE A 203 17.16 18.27 24.41
N TRP A 204 16.95 18.22 23.10
CA TRP A 204 17.89 17.54 22.20
C TRP A 204 19.25 18.22 22.19
N LYS A 205 19.30 19.55 22.29
CA LYS A 205 20.57 20.27 22.43
C LYS A 205 21.33 19.87 23.69
N ALA A 206 20.63 19.75 24.83
CA ALA A 206 21.26 19.28 26.06
C ALA A 206 21.77 17.83 25.94
N MET A 207 21.02 16.95 25.28
CA MET A 207 21.45 15.57 25.02
C MET A 207 22.66 15.51 24.08
N GLU A 208 22.66 16.30 23.00
CA GLU A 208 23.79 16.39 22.06
C GLU A 208 25.07 16.92 22.74
N GLU A 209 24.94 17.87 23.67
CA GLU A 209 26.07 18.35 24.50
C GLU A 209 26.60 17.25 25.43
N LEU A 210 25.72 16.42 26.00
CA LEU A 210 26.12 15.28 26.83
C LEU A 210 26.80 14.19 26.00
N ASP A 211 26.24 13.83 24.85
CA ASP A 211 26.79 12.83 23.95
C ASP A 211 28.18 13.25 23.41
N ALA A 212 28.37 14.54 23.17
CA ALA A 212 29.65 15.10 22.74
C ALA A 212 30.67 15.22 23.89
N GLY A 213 30.20 15.49 25.11
CA GLY A 213 31.03 15.80 26.29
C GLY A 213 31.31 14.62 27.22
N CYS A 214 30.59 13.50 27.08
CA CYS A 214 30.64 12.36 27.98
C CYS A 214 30.72 11.03 27.22
N TRP A 215 31.28 10.01 27.88
CA TRP A 215 31.19 8.65 27.38
C TRP A 215 29.83 8.05 27.77
N VAL A 216 28.90 8.00 26.81
CA VAL A 216 27.58 7.38 26.99
C VAL A 216 27.74 5.86 27.01
N LEU A 217 27.27 5.22 28.09
CA LEU A 217 27.34 3.77 28.25
C LEU A 217 26.07 3.07 27.74
N GLU A 218 24.90 3.65 27.97
CA GLU A 218 23.62 3.19 27.43
C GLU A 218 22.70 4.39 27.17
N PRO A 219 21.95 4.39 26.05
CA PRO A 219 22.05 3.46 24.92
C PRO A 219 23.34 3.68 24.11
N GLU A 220 23.85 2.61 23.47
CA GLU A 220 25.06 2.68 22.63
C GLU A 220 24.89 3.59 21.41
N ASN A 221 23.65 3.72 20.91
CA ASN A 221 23.29 4.63 19.82
C ASN A 221 22.02 5.41 20.20
N PRO A 222 22.14 6.53 20.94
CA PRO A 222 21.00 7.29 21.41
C PRO A 222 20.14 7.80 20.26
N SER A 223 18.84 7.53 20.37
CA SER A 223 17.82 8.08 19.48
C SER A 223 17.18 9.30 20.12
N ARG A 224 16.51 10.13 19.30
CA ARG A 224 15.79 11.33 19.77
C ARG A 224 14.61 11.04 20.70
N ARG A 225 14.26 9.77 20.89
CA ARG A 225 13.24 9.28 21.82
C ARG A 225 13.79 8.95 23.20
N ASP A 226 15.10 8.69 23.30
CA ASP A 226 15.71 8.22 24.55
C ASP A 226 15.86 9.37 25.55
N THR A 227 15.55 9.09 26.82
CA THR A 227 15.52 10.05 27.93
C THR A 227 16.28 9.53 29.13
#